data_AF-A0A7C6CDQ9-F1
#
_entry.id   AF-A0A7C6CDQ9-F1
#
_cell.length_a   1.000
_cell.length_b   1.000
_cell.length_c   1.000
_cell.angle_alpha   90.00
_cell.angle_beta   90.00
_cell.angle_gamma   90.00
#
_symmetry.space_group_name_H-M   'P 1'
#
loop_
_entity.id
_entity.type
_entity.pdbx_description
1 polymer ?
#
loop_
_entity_poly.entity_id
_entity_poly.type
_entity_poly.pdbx_seq_one_letter_code
_entity_poly.pdbx_strand_id
1 'polypeptide(L)'
;MNIKKILGSYIENKTKRDMYLNGKRGEHYTISNFNFDKIAEKDGEQYKIFLKDIYNTYTFEKCLLNNLNFMCQMESVEFKNCSFSGNVTITNFGHDGESQIFLTNNSQIELLNSLSVKSPSITLFDNLIYSNNLTLLSNVSYIVNSILISKNMSLSFEKESEIEHSCINGEYIDNTKKTHSLIK
;
A
#
# COMPACT_ATOMS: atom_id res chain seq x y z
N MET A 1 -10.95 20.61 6.69
CA MET A 1 -10.37 20.77 5.32
C MET A 1 -11.11 19.81 4.37
N ASN A 2 -11.47 20.21 3.15
CA ASN A 2 -12.21 19.32 2.24
C ASN A 2 -11.23 18.44 1.44
N ILE A 3 -10.91 17.27 1.99
CA ILE A 3 -9.94 16.31 1.44
C ILE A 3 -10.27 15.89 0.00
N LYS A 4 -11.56 15.80 -0.35
CA LYS A 4 -12.02 15.49 -1.70
C LYS A 4 -11.57 16.55 -2.70
N LYS A 5 -11.77 17.84 -2.40
CA LYS A 5 -11.32 18.90 -3.31
C LYS A 5 -9.80 18.88 -3.52
N ILE A 6 -9.06 18.55 -2.47
CA ILE A 6 -7.60 18.51 -2.53
C ILE A 6 -7.13 17.30 -3.34
N LEU A 7 -7.59 16.08 -3.05
CA LEU A 7 -7.28 14.91 -3.89
C LEU A 7 -7.63 15.15 -5.37
N GLY A 8 -8.76 15.82 -5.62
CA GLY A 8 -9.18 16.19 -6.98
C GLY A 8 -8.20 17.11 -7.70
N SER A 9 -7.47 17.99 -6.99
CA SER A 9 -6.45 18.84 -7.63
C SER A 9 -5.21 18.08 -8.08
N TYR A 10 -5.00 16.86 -7.57
CA TYR A 10 -3.90 15.97 -7.94
C TYR A 10 -4.28 14.95 -9.04
N ILE A 11 -5.53 14.99 -9.51
CA ILE A 11 -5.97 14.22 -10.69
C ILE A 11 -5.71 15.08 -11.93
N GLU A 12 -4.68 14.71 -12.70
CA GLU A 12 -4.25 15.46 -13.88
C GLU A 12 -5.28 15.41 -15.02
N ASN A 13 -5.89 14.24 -15.25
CA ASN A 13 -6.90 14.07 -16.28
C ASN A 13 -8.19 14.83 -15.88
N LYS A 14 -8.49 15.90 -16.63
CA LYS A 14 -9.65 16.78 -16.36
C LYS A 14 -10.97 16.01 -16.29
N THR A 15 -11.22 15.10 -17.23
CA THR A 15 -12.46 14.32 -17.27
C THR A 15 -12.60 13.44 -16.02
N LYS A 16 -11.52 12.73 -15.64
CA LYS A 16 -11.48 11.91 -14.43
C LYS A 16 -11.65 12.75 -13.17
N ARG A 17 -11.03 13.92 -13.10
CA ARG A 17 -11.19 14.87 -12.01
C ARG A 17 -12.65 15.32 -11.87
N ASP A 18 -13.31 15.67 -12.96
CA ASP A 18 -14.70 16.11 -12.94
C ASP A 18 -15.62 14.96 -12.47
N MET A 19 -15.38 13.73 -12.95
CA MET A 19 -16.09 12.53 -12.48
C MET A 19 -15.88 12.29 -10.98
N TYR A 20 -14.65 12.42 -10.50
CA TYR A 20 -14.29 12.28 -9.08
C TYR A 20 -14.99 13.32 -8.21
N LEU A 21 -14.92 14.60 -8.58
CA LEU A 21 -15.55 15.69 -7.84
C LEU A 21 -17.07 15.52 -7.79
N ASN A 22 -17.67 15.00 -8.86
CA ASN A 22 -19.09 14.66 -8.93
C ASN A 22 -19.47 13.34 -8.23
N GLY A 23 -18.50 12.57 -7.72
CA GLY A 23 -18.76 11.35 -6.94
C GLY A 23 -19.24 10.16 -7.77
N LYS A 24 -18.74 10.05 -9.01
CA LYS A 24 -19.01 8.86 -9.82
C LYS A 24 -18.45 7.61 -9.13
N ARG A 25 -19.18 6.50 -9.21
CA ARG A 25 -18.84 5.19 -8.62
C ARG A 25 -18.29 4.23 -9.67
N GLY A 26 -17.54 3.22 -9.24
CA GLY A 26 -16.97 2.19 -10.11
C GLY A 26 -15.81 2.71 -10.98
N GLU A 27 -15.16 3.78 -10.54
CA GLU A 27 -14.12 4.46 -11.29
C GLU A 27 -12.74 4.21 -10.68
N HIS A 28 -11.75 4.31 -11.56
CA HIS A 28 -10.34 4.36 -11.19
C HIS A 28 -9.81 5.79 -11.27
N TYR A 29 -9.12 6.21 -10.21
CA TYR A 29 -8.49 7.52 -10.11
C TYR A 29 -6.99 7.41 -9.81
N THR A 30 -6.18 8.03 -10.66
CA THR A 30 -4.74 8.18 -10.43
C THR A 30 -4.47 9.54 -9.80
N ILE A 31 -3.71 9.53 -8.71
CA ILE A 31 -3.35 10.71 -7.92
C ILE A 31 -1.83 10.74 -7.85
N SER A 32 -1.20 11.69 -8.54
CA SER A 32 0.25 11.71 -8.70
C SER A 32 0.89 12.81 -7.86
N ASN A 33 2.05 12.54 -7.25
CA ASN A 33 2.83 13.49 -6.43
C ASN A 33 2.03 14.08 -5.24
N PHE A 34 1.11 13.29 -4.67
CA PHE A 34 0.32 13.70 -3.52
C PHE A 34 1.20 13.85 -2.28
N ASN A 35 1.06 14.98 -1.59
CA ASN A 35 1.80 15.25 -0.36
C ASN A 35 0.92 14.96 0.85
N PHE A 36 1.10 13.77 1.43
CA PHE A 36 0.31 13.30 2.57
C PHE A 36 0.50 14.20 3.81
N ASP A 37 1.72 14.66 4.10
CA ASP A 37 2.05 15.44 5.31
C ASP A 37 1.31 16.78 5.39
N LYS A 38 0.87 17.32 4.24
CA LYS A 38 0.09 18.57 4.19
C LYS A 38 -1.38 18.40 4.58
N ILE A 39 -1.87 17.16 4.60
CA ILE A 39 -3.30 16.85 4.68
C ILE A 39 -3.61 15.92 5.84
N ALA A 40 -2.68 15.03 6.15
CA ALA A 40 -2.74 14.14 7.28
C ALA A 40 -2.69 14.92 8.60
N GLU A 41 -3.41 14.41 9.60
CA GLU A 41 -3.37 14.92 10.96
C GLU A 41 -2.13 14.39 11.65
N LYS A 42 -1.36 15.27 12.29
CA LYS A 42 -0.19 14.83 13.06
C LYS A 42 -0.63 14.28 14.41
N ASP A 43 -0.29 13.03 14.68
CA ASP A 43 -0.49 12.36 15.96
C ASP A 43 0.87 11.86 16.48
N GLY A 44 1.45 12.62 17.40
CA GLY A 44 2.81 12.40 17.89
C GLY A 44 3.84 12.55 16.75
N GLU A 45 4.60 11.48 16.51
CA GLU A 45 5.61 11.42 15.45
C GLU A 45 5.05 10.92 14.11
N GLN A 46 3.79 10.52 14.05
CA GLN A 46 3.16 9.94 12.87
C GLN A 46 2.09 10.87 12.28
N TYR A 47 2.00 10.91 10.96
CA TYR A 47 0.90 11.52 10.22
C TYR A 47 -0.21 10.49 10.01
N LYS A 48 -1.47 10.87 10.20
CA LYS A 48 -2.64 9.99 10.07
C LYS A 48 -3.59 10.53 9.02
N ILE A 49 -4.02 9.66 8.12
CA ILE A 49 -5.03 10.00 7.10
C ILE A 49 -6.03 8.87 6.97
N PHE A 50 -7.32 9.22 6.91
CA PHE A 50 -8.40 8.29 6.64
C PHE A 50 -9.14 8.69 5.37
N LEU A 51 -9.21 7.79 4.38
CA LEU A 51 -9.95 8.00 3.14
C LEU A 51 -11.05 6.96 2.97
N LYS A 52 -12.27 7.40 2.67
CA LYS A 52 -13.42 6.53 2.46
C LYS A 52 -14.05 6.77 1.10
N ASP A 53 -13.98 5.78 0.23
CA ASP A 53 -14.67 5.75 -1.05
C ASP A 53 -14.80 4.30 -1.55
N ILE A 54 -15.84 3.63 -1.05
CA ILE A 54 -15.99 2.16 -1.08
C ILE A 54 -16.02 1.59 -2.50
N TYR A 55 -16.54 2.35 -3.47
CA TYR A 55 -16.84 1.84 -4.82
C TYR A 55 -15.80 2.22 -5.87
N ASN A 56 -14.71 2.85 -5.46
CA ASN A 56 -13.72 3.37 -6.37
C ASN A 56 -12.34 2.82 -6.02
N THR A 57 -11.48 2.82 -7.02
CA THR A 57 -10.10 2.36 -6.93
C THR A 57 -9.14 3.52 -7.12
N TYR A 58 -7.99 3.44 -6.46
CA TYR A 58 -7.04 4.54 -6.40
C TYR A 58 -5.64 4.06 -6.69
N THR A 59 -4.91 4.75 -7.56
CA THR A 59 -3.45 4.63 -7.65
C THR A 59 -2.82 5.93 -7.17
N PHE A 60 -2.08 5.86 -6.06
CA PHE A 60 -1.17 6.91 -5.63
C PHE A 60 0.17 6.69 -6.32
N GLU A 61 0.54 7.61 -7.22
CA GLU A 61 1.75 7.48 -8.01
C GLU A 61 2.81 8.51 -7.56
N LYS A 62 4.08 8.10 -7.45
CA LYS A 62 5.21 9.01 -7.16
C LYS A 62 4.99 9.83 -5.88
N CYS A 63 4.36 9.23 -4.88
CA CYS A 63 4.09 9.87 -3.60
C CYS A 63 5.18 9.54 -2.58
N LEU A 64 5.37 10.42 -1.60
CA LEU A 64 6.20 10.17 -0.42
C LEU A 64 5.30 9.86 0.77
N LEU A 65 5.49 8.70 1.40
CA LEU A 65 4.85 8.32 2.65
C LEU A 65 5.92 8.33 3.75
N ASN A 66 5.98 9.43 4.50
CA ASN A 66 6.95 9.60 5.57
C ASN A 66 6.26 9.58 6.93
N ASN A 67 6.62 8.64 7.80
CA ASN A 67 5.96 8.46 9.10
C ASN A 67 4.43 8.50 8.97
N LEU A 68 3.86 7.76 8.02
CA LEU A 68 2.45 7.84 7.66
C LEU A 68 1.67 6.61 8.12
N ASN A 69 0.52 6.84 8.74
CA ASN A 69 -0.53 5.86 8.94
C ASN A 69 -1.69 6.17 7.99
N PHE A 70 -1.66 5.50 6.84
CA PHE A 70 -2.70 5.57 5.82
C PHE A 70 -3.76 4.52 6.10
N MET A 71 -4.99 4.98 6.33
CA MET A 71 -6.15 4.14 6.57
C MET A 71 -7.18 4.41 5.46
N CYS A 72 -7.79 3.37 4.90
CA CYS A 72 -8.84 3.56 3.93
C CYS A 72 -9.96 2.52 3.97
N GLN A 73 -11.08 2.89 3.36
CA GLN A 73 -12.18 2.00 2.98
C GLN A 73 -12.42 2.20 1.48
N MET A 74 -11.77 1.37 0.67
CA MET A 74 -11.79 1.43 -0.80
C MET A 74 -11.84 0.01 -1.36
N GLU A 75 -12.37 -0.13 -2.58
CA GLU A 75 -12.32 -1.39 -3.33
C GLU A 75 -10.85 -1.83 -3.52
N SER A 76 -10.01 -0.94 -4.03
CA SER A 76 -8.56 -1.15 -4.06
C SER A 76 -7.77 0.15 -3.96
N VAL A 77 -6.56 0.03 -3.42
CA VAL A 77 -5.57 1.11 -3.40
C VAL A 77 -4.21 0.57 -3.84
N GLU A 78 -3.58 1.26 -4.79
CA GLU A 78 -2.24 0.99 -5.27
C GLU A 78 -1.31 2.14 -4.87
N PHE A 79 -0.12 1.79 -4.38
CA PHE A 79 1.02 2.70 -4.27
C PHE A 79 2.04 2.30 -5.31
N LYS A 80 2.20 3.16 -6.32
CA LYS A 80 3.04 2.89 -7.48
C LYS A 80 4.18 3.89 -7.58
N ASN A 81 5.42 3.40 -7.72
CA ASN A 81 6.61 4.26 -7.78
C ASN A 81 6.71 5.22 -6.59
N CYS A 82 6.20 4.83 -5.41
CA CYS A 82 6.21 5.65 -4.21
C CYS A 82 7.49 5.42 -3.41
N SER A 83 7.85 6.41 -2.61
CA SER A 83 8.90 6.32 -1.61
C SER A 83 8.29 6.25 -0.22
N PHE A 84 8.78 5.34 0.60
CA PHE A 84 8.42 5.18 2.00
C PHE A 84 9.57 5.71 2.88
N SER A 85 9.30 6.22 4.07
CA SER A 85 10.37 6.58 5.02
C SER A 85 9.85 6.56 6.45
N GLY A 86 10.73 6.21 7.41
CA GLY A 86 10.38 6.13 8.82
C GLY A 86 9.37 5.00 9.11
N ASN A 87 8.29 5.34 9.82
CA ASN A 87 7.25 4.39 10.25
C ASN A 87 6.00 4.48 9.36
N VAL A 88 5.85 3.55 8.42
CA VAL A 88 4.71 3.53 7.48
C VAL A 88 3.74 2.39 7.82
N THR A 89 2.45 2.73 7.90
CA THR A 89 1.34 1.79 8.04
C THR A 89 0.32 2.06 6.94
N ILE A 90 -0.11 1.02 6.24
CA ILE A 90 -1.12 1.10 5.18
C ILE A 90 -2.19 0.05 5.49
N THR A 91 -3.40 0.51 5.80
CA THR A 91 -4.52 -0.37 6.13
C THR A 91 -5.71 -0.08 5.23
N ASN A 92 -6.18 -1.10 4.51
CA ASN A 92 -7.46 -1.06 3.82
C ASN A 92 -8.44 -1.97 4.54
N PHE A 93 -9.46 -1.38 5.16
CA PHE A 93 -10.49 -2.14 5.88
C PHE A 93 -11.55 -2.72 4.94
N GLY A 94 -11.66 -2.18 3.72
CA GLY A 94 -12.65 -2.60 2.74
C GLY A 94 -14.09 -2.46 3.21
N HIS A 95 -14.98 -3.13 2.48
CA HIS A 95 -16.40 -3.31 2.83
C HIS A 95 -16.76 -4.80 3.00
N ASP A 96 -16.19 -5.70 2.19
CA ASP A 96 -16.66 -7.09 2.08
C ASP A 96 -15.55 -8.17 2.16
N GLY A 97 -14.39 -7.85 2.73
CA GLY A 97 -13.28 -8.81 2.83
C GLY A 97 -12.57 -9.13 1.52
N GLU A 98 -12.86 -8.36 0.46
CA GLU A 98 -12.23 -8.47 -0.87
C GLU A 98 -11.35 -7.28 -1.22
N SER A 99 -11.25 -6.28 -0.33
CA SER A 99 -10.47 -5.08 -0.62
C SER A 99 -8.99 -5.37 -0.74
N GLN A 100 -8.32 -4.57 -1.57
CA GLN A 100 -6.96 -4.88 -2.00
C GLN A 100 -6.00 -3.72 -1.76
N ILE A 101 -4.76 -4.06 -1.40
CA ILE A 101 -3.61 -3.16 -1.46
C ILE A 101 -2.63 -3.70 -2.49
N PHE A 102 -2.19 -2.82 -3.38
CA PHE A 102 -1.09 -3.08 -4.30
C PHE A 102 0.09 -2.18 -3.95
N LEU A 103 1.27 -2.78 -3.83
CA LEU A 103 2.54 -2.06 -3.83
C LEU A 103 3.24 -2.43 -5.14
N THR A 104 3.45 -1.46 -6.02
CA THR A 104 3.99 -1.71 -7.36
C THR A 104 5.21 -0.84 -7.61
N ASN A 105 6.34 -1.46 -7.96
CA ASN A 105 7.55 -0.75 -8.36
C ASN A 105 8.03 0.28 -7.31
N ASN A 106 7.82 -0.03 -6.02
CA ASN A 106 8.33 0.82 -4.94
C ASN A 106 9.74 0.37 -4.63
N SER A 107 10.72 1.22 -4.97
CA SER A 107 12.13 0.97 -4.72
C SER A 107 12.61 1.87 -3.59
N GLN A 108 13.06 1.24 -2.51
CA GLN A 108 13.72 1.89 -1.38
C GLN A 108 15.19 1.50 -1.40
N ILE A 109 16.10 2.49 -1.45
CA ILE A 109 17.54 2.23 -1.25
C ILE A 109 17.91 2.40 0.23
N GLU A 110 17.09 3.12 1.00
CA GLU A 110 17.28 3.38 2.42
C GLU A 110 16.48 2.41 3.28
N LEU A 111 16.99 2.16 4.49
CA LEU A 111 16.37 1.27 5.46
C LEU A 111 15.20 1.97 6.17
N LEU A 112 13.99 1.43 6.03
CA LEU A 112 12.79 1.85 6.78
C LEU A 112 12.89 1.50 8.27
N ASN A 113 12.21 2.26 9.12
CA ASN A 113 12.04 1.87 10.53
C ASN A 113 10.98 0.77 10.68
N SER A 114 9.84 0.96 10.01
CA SER A 114 8.82 -0.09 9.92
C SER A 114 7.93 0.10 8.70
N LEU A 115 7.52 -1.00 8.08
CA LEU A 115 6.43 -1.05 7.11
C LEU A 115 5.42 -2.09 7.57
N SER A 116 4.18 -1.66 7.79
CA SER A 116 3.05 -2.54 8.10
C SER A 116 1.95 -2.39 7.07
N VAL A 117 1.59 -3.46 6.38
CA VAL A 117 0.52 -3.47 5.38
C VAL A 117 -0.55 -4.46 5.82
N LYS A 118 -1.80 -3.98 5.89
CA LYS A 118 -2.95 -4.80 6.29
C LYS A 118 -4.11 -4.60 5.34
N SER A 119 -4.55 -5.67 4.71
CA SER A 119 -5.70 -5.69 3.81
C SER A 119 -6.14 -7.13 3.57
N PRO A 120 -7.42 -7.40 3.30
CA PRO A 120 -7.85 -8.74 2.94
C PRO A 120 -7.04 -9.38 1.82
N SER A 121 -6.68 -8.59 0.79
CA SER A 121 -5.69 -8.96 -0.22
C SER A 121 -4.53 -7.97 -0.26
N ILE A 122 -3.30 -8.48 -0.40
CA ILE A 122 -2.07 -7.70 -0.58
C ILE A 122 -1.26 -8.26 -1.76
N THR A 123 -0.96 -7.40 -2.74
CA THR A 123 -0.08 -7.72 -3.86
C THR A 123 1.17 -6.83 -3.83
N LEU A 124 2.34 -7.43 -3.89
CA LEU A 124 3.63 -6.78 -4.08
C LEU A 124 4.18 -7.20 -5.45
N PHE A 125 4.40 -6.22 -6.33
CA PHE A 125 4.96 -6.45 -7.67
C PHE A 125 6.16 -5.52 -7.93
N ASP A 126 7.29 -6.07 -8.34
CA ASP A 126 8.53 -5.34 -8.65
C ASP A 126 9.02 -4.43 -7.50
N ASN A 127 8.91 -4.85 -6.23
CA ASN A 127 9.33 -4.00 -5.09
C ASN A 127 10.75 -4.31 -4.60
N LEU A 128 11.42 -3.29 -4.08
CA LEU A 128 12.64 -3.42 -3.30
C LEU A 128 12.42 -2.74 -1.94
N ILE A 129 12.24 -3.55 -0.89
CA ILE A 129 11.91 -3.08 0.46
C ILE A 129 13.01 -3.48 1.43
N TYR A 130 13.65 -2.49 2.05
CA TYR A 130 14.53 -2.66 3.20
C TYR A 130 13.86 -2.07 4.43
N SER A 131 13.64 -2.85 5.49
CA SER A 131 13.01 -2.35 6.72
C SER A 131 13.59 -2.98 7.99
N ASN A 132 13.70 -2.25 9.11
CA ASN A 132 13.98 -2.88 10.40
C ASN A 132 12.84 -3.82 10.82
N ASN A 133 11.59 -3.44 10.54
CA ASN A 133 10.40 -4.25 10.83
C ASN A 133 9.46 -4.29 9.62
N LEU A 134 9.20 -5.47 9.07
CA LEU A 134 8.24 -5.66 7.97
C LEU A 134 7.10 -6.54 8.43
N THR A 135 5.87 -6.04 8.33
CA THR A 135 4.66 -6.79 8.66
C THR A 135 3.69 -6.77 7.48
N LEU A 136 3.31 -7.93 6.96
CA LEU A 136 2.25 -8.10 5.96
C LEU A 136 1.15 -8.99 6.54
N LEU A 137 -0.07 -8.47 6.63
CA LEU A 137 -1.23 -9.19 7.17
C LEU A 137 -2.36 -9.21 6.15
N SER A 138 -2.67 -10.39 5.61
CA SER A 138 -3.74 -10.58 4.64
C SER A 138 -4.38 -11.96 4.72
N ASN A 139 -5.51 -12.11 4.04
CA ASN A 139 -6.05 -13.43 3.75
C ASN A 139 -5.41 -14.01 2.49
N VAL A 140 -5.22 -13.16 1.49
CA VAL A 140 -4.65 -13.51 0.19
C VAL A 140 -3.44 -12.64 -0.07
N SER A 141 -2.32 -13.24 -0.50
CA SER A 141 -1.14 -12.49 -0.88
C SER A 141 -0.41 -13.00 -2.11
N TYR A 142 0.03 -12.05 -2.94
CA TYR A 142 0.86 -12.30 -4.11
C TYR A 142 2.13 -11.44 -4.02
N ILE A 143 3.30 -12.06 -4.01
CA ILE A 143 4.60 -11.36 -3.96
C ILE A 143 5.40 -11.82 -5.18
N VAL A 144 5.56 -10.92 -6.14
CA VAL A 144 6.17 -11.24 -7.44
C VAL A 144 7.31 -10.26 -7.72
N ASN A 145 8.42 -10.78 -8.24
CA ASN A 145 9.60 -9.98 -8.62
C ASN A 145 10.07 -9.02 -7.52
N SER A 146 9.93 -9.40 -6.25
CA SER A 146 10.15 -8.47 -5.13
C SER A 146 11.30 -8.93 -4.24
N ILE A 147 12.10 -7.97 -3.77
CA ILE A 147 13.17 -8.17 -2.81
C ILE A 147 12.75 -7.55 -1.49
N LEU A 148 12.59 -8.38 -0.46
CA LEU A 148 12.18 -8.00 0.89
C LEU A 148 13.29 -8.34 1.88
N ILE A 149 13.89 -7.31 2.47
CA ILE A 149 14.95 -7.47 3.46
C ILE A 149 14.52 -6.80 4.76
N SER A 150 14.45 -7.58 5.83
CA SER A 150 14.09 -7.09 7.14
C SER A 150 14.74 -7.82 8.31
N LYS A 151 15.13 -7.05 9.34
CA LYS A 151 15.65 -7.62 10.60
C LYS A 151 14.58 -8.43 11.33
N ASN A 152 13.36 -7.89 11.39
CA ASN A 152 12.20 -8.56 11.98
C ASN A 152 11.10 -8.62 10.92
N MET A 153 10.74 -9.82 10.47
CA MET A 153 9.72 -10.01 9.43
C MET A 153 8.55 -10.82 9.98
N SER A 154 7.33 -10.33 9.74
CA SER A 154 6.07 -10.99 10.09
C SER A 154 5.10 -10.96 8.91
N LEU A 155 5.05 -12.05 8.18
CA LEU A 155 4.15 -12.34 7.06
C LEU A 155 3.09 -13.30 7.59
N SER A 156 1.83 -12.86 7.60
CA SER A 156 0.70 -13.69 8.00
C SER A 156 -0.32 -13.70 6.88
N PHE A 157 -0.53 -14.88 6.31
CA PHE A 157 -1.43 -15.13 5.19
C PHE A 157 -2.45 -16.18 5.62
N GLU A 158 -3.72 -15.79 5.77
CA GLU A 158 -4.73 -16.68 6.37
C GLU A 158 -5.28 -17.75 5.41
N LYS A 159 -5.26 -17.52 4.09
CA LYS A 159 -5.89 -18.41 3.11
C LYS A 159 -4.96 -18.81 1.97
N GLU A 160 -4.48 -17.83 1.20
CA GLU A 160 -3.73 -18.08 -0.03
C GLU A 160 -2.50 -17.18 -0.09
N SER A 161 -1.37 -17.76 -0.51
CA SER A 161 -0.13 -17.02 -0.70
C SER A 161 0.64 -17.57 -1.89
N GLU A 162 1.14 -16.69 -2.74
CA GLU A 162 2.02 -17.00 -3.85
C GLU A 162 3.23 -16.07 -3.83
N ILE A 163 4.42 -16.65 -3.94
CA ILE A 163 5.69 -15.92 -3.96
C ILE A 163 6.48 -16.44 -5.16
N GLU A 164 6.74 -15.55 -6.12
CA GLU A 164 7.40 -15.87 -7.38
C GLU A 164 8.54 -14.90 -7.64
N HIS A 165 9.65 -15.42 -8.18
CA HIS A 165 10.82 -14.62 -8.58
C HIS A 165 11.27 -13.59 -7.55
N SER A 166 11.16 -13.93 -6.26
CA SER A 166 11.33 -12.98 -5.16
C SER A 166 12.48 -13.40 -4.25
N CYS A 167 13.07 -12.42 -3.55
CA CYS A 167 14.14 -12.67 -2.59
C CYS A 167 13.70 -12.17 -1.22
N ILE A 168 13.72 -13.04 -0.21
CA ILE A 168 13.38 -12.68 1.16
C ILE A 168 14.61 -12.92 2.04
N ASN A 169 15.16 -11.86 2.63
CA ASN A 169 16.35 -11.93 3.49
C ASN A 169 17.55 -12.68 2.88
N GLY A 170 17.74 -12.53 1.56
CA GLY A 170 18.85 -13.16 0.81
C GLY A 170 18.52 -14.56 0.28
N GLU A 171 17.35 -15.11 0.61
CA GLU A 171 16.87 -16.38 0.07
C GLU A 171 15.96 -16.15 -1.13
N TYR A 172 16.34 -16.72 -2.27
CA TYR A 172 15.51 -16.70 -3.49
C TYR A 172 14.36 -17.71 -3.35
N ILE A 173 13.14 -17.25 -3.63
CA ILE A 173 11.90 -18.00 -3.53
C ILE A 173 11.25 -18.03 -4.92
N ASP A 174 11.11 -19.24 -5.45
CA ASP A 174 10.51 -19.53 -6.75
C ASP A 174 9.68 -20.82 -6.63
N ASN A 175 8.36 -20.71 -6.85
CA ASN A 175 7.28 -21.73 -6.81
C ASN A 175 6.37 -21.81 -5.57
N THR A 176 5.07 -21.54 -5.83
CA THR A 176 3.80 -22.27 -5.51
C THR A 176 3.67 -23.13 -4.24
N LYS A 177 4.52 -22.98 -3.24
CA LYS A 177 4.22 -23.50 -1.91
C LYS A 177 3.19 -22.58 -1.29
N LYS A 178 1.98 -23.11 -1.05
CA LYS A 178 1.06 -22.59 -0.04
C LYS A 178 1.79 -22.59 1.31
N THR A 179 2.63 -21.59 1.56
CA THR A 179 3.38 -21.43 2.80
C THR A 179 2.40 -21.04 3.90
N HIS A 180 1.73 -22.05 4.43
CA HIS A 180 1.13 -21.95 5.75
C HIS A 180 2.32 -21.76 6.72
N SER A 181 2.44 -20.52 7.20
CA SER A 181 3.45 -20.03 8.13
C SER A 181 4.92 -20.25 7.71
N LEU A 182 5.44 -19.34 6.89
CA LEU A 182 6.80 -18.86 7.16
C LEU A 182 6.62 -17.77 8.21
N ILE A 183 6.99 -18.04 9.48
CA ILE A 183 7.66 -17.10 10.42
C ILE A 183 7.63 -17.60 11.87
N LYS A 184 8.83 -17.59 12.46
CA LYS A 184 9.07 -17.02 13.78
C LYS A 184 10.02 -15.86 13.63
#